data_AF-A0A6N7S3E4-F1
#
_entry.id   AF-A0A6N7S3E4-F1
#
_cell.length_a   1.000
_cell.length_b   1.000
_cell.length_c   1.000
_cell.angle_alpha   90.00
_cell.angle_beta   90.00
_cell.angle_gamma   90.00
#
_symmetry.space_group_name_H-M   'P 1'
#
loop_
_entity.id
_entity.type
_entity.pdbx_description
1 polymer ?
#
loop_
_entity_poly.entity_id
_entity_poly.type
_entity_poly.pdbx_seq_one_letter_code
_entity_poly.pdbx_strand_id
1 'polypeptide(L)' 'MKSIFEEMGGTYRQVGDYLIPNLALPDTGNYQIGKYGRMRRSYLKEYRKILYNNYVLEGIKTKRKQHNK' A
#
# COMPACT_ATOMS: atom_id res chain seq x y z
N MET A 1 32.81 -3.15 -3.92
CA MET A 1 31.96 -3.54 -5.07
C MET A 1 30.53 -3.24 -4.67
N LYS A 2 29.79 -2.43 -5.44
CA LYS A 2 28.38 -2.15 -5.13
C LYS A 2 27.52 -3.30 -5.60
N SER A 3 26.39 -3.53 -4.94
CA SER A 3 25.40 -4.50 -5.42
C SER A 3 24.60 -3.93 -6.59
N ILE A 4 24.07 -4.81 -7.45
CA ILE A 4 23.19 -4.42 -8.58
C ILE A 4 22.00 -3.57 -8.10
N PHE A 5 21.51 -3.82 -6.89
CA PHE A 5 20.40 -3.06 -6.30
C PHE A 5 20.79 -1.61 -5.98
N GLU A 6 22.00 -1.39 -5.46
CA GLU A 6 22.52 -0.04 -5.18
C GLU A 6 22.82 0.74 -6.47
N GLU A 7 23.25 0.04 -7.53
CA GLU A 7 23.44 0.65 -8.85
C GLU A 7 22.13 1.14 -9.46
N MET A 8 21.01 0.46 -9.19
CA MET A 8 19.66 0.88 -9.59
C MET A 8 19.04 1.95 -8.66
N GLY A 9 19.80 2.50 -7.71
CA GLY A 9 19.32 3.53 -6.78
C GLY A 9 18.54 2.98 -5.58
N GLY A 10 18.56 1.68 -5.34
CA GLY A 10 18.04 1.06 -4.14
C GLY A 10 18.91 1.35 -2.92
N THR A 11 18.31 1.45 -1.73
CA THR A 11 19.03 1.68 -0.47
C THR A 11 18.83 0.50 0.48
N TYR A 12 19.84 0.21 1.30
CA TYR A 12 19.75 -0.82 2.34
C TYR A 12 19.66 -0.18 3.71
N ARG A 13 19.04 -0.91 4.65
CA ARG A 13 19.09 -0.63 6.09
C ARG A 13 19.69 -1.82 6.81
N GLN A 14 20.62 -1.56 7.72
CA GLN A 14 21.20 -2.59 8.56
C GLN A 14 20.23 -2.97 9.69
N VAL A 15 19.98 -4.28 9.83
CA VAL A 15 19.21 -4.88 10.92
C VAL A 15 19.99 -6.07 11.44
N GLY A 16 20.69 -5.86 12.57
CA GLY A 16 21.67 -6.82 13.09
C GLY A 16 22.79 -7.05 12.08
N ASP A 17 22.99 -8.32 11.71
CA ASP A 17 24.03 -8.74 10.76
C ASP A 17 23.57 -8.69 9.29
N TYR A 18 22.31 -8.32 9.03
CA TYR A 18 21.72 -8.33 7.69
C TYR A 18 21.49 -6.93 7.13
N LEU A 19 21.69 -6.79 5.81
CA LEU A 19 21.29 -5.62 5.02
C LEU A 19 19.94 -5.90 4.36
N ILE A 20 18.90 -5.20 4.81
CA ILE A 20 17.54 -5.33 4.29
C ILE A 20 17.27 -4.20 3.29
N PRO A 21 16.80 -4.49 2.06
CA PRO A 21 16.50 -3.45 1.09
C PRO A 21 15.31 -2.60 1.55
N ASN A 22 15.42 -1.29 1.41
CA ASN A 22 14.34 -0.35 1.65
C ASN A 22 13.39 -0.37 0.45
N LEU A 23 12.24 -1.04 0.62
CA LEU A 23 11.18 -1.09 -0.37
C LEU A 23 10.19 0.05 -0.09
N ALA A 24 10.28 1.13 -0.86
CA ALA A 24 9.27 2.17 -0.88
C ALA A 24 8.41 2.01 -2.14
N LEU A 25 7.08 2.08 -1.98
CA LEU A 25 6.21 2.26 -3.13
C LEU A 25 6.41 3.69 -3.65
N PRO A 26 6.51 3.91 -4.97
CA PRO A 26 6.51 5.25 -5.51
C PRO A 26 5.23 5.96 -5.08
N ASP A 27 5.36 7.22 -4.65
CA ASP A 27 4.24 8.05 -4.19
C ASP A 27 3.37 8.45 -5.39
N THR A 28 2.68 7.46 -5.94
CA THR A 28 1.70 7.65 -6.99
C THR A 28 0.43 8.11 -6.30
N GLY A 29 0.31 9.42 -6.08
CA GLY A 29 -0.82 10.07 -5.40
C GLY A 29 -2.21 9.73 -5.98
N ASN A 30 -2.27 9.04 -7.13
CA ASN A 30 -3.48 8.48 -7.71
C ASN A 30 -3.33 6.97 -7.97
N TYR A 31 -3.20 6.17 -6.91
CA TYR A 31 -3.25 4.72 -7.01
C TYR A 31 -4.62 4.26 -7.54
N GLN A 32 -4.68 3.81 -8.80
CA GLN A 32 -5.87 3.22 -9.37
C GLN A 32 -6.00 1.76 -8.92
N ILE A 33 -7.18 1.39 -8.41
CA ILE A 33 -7.44 0.01 -7.95
C ILE A 33 -7.28 -0.96 -9.13
N GLY A 34 -6.24 -1.78 -9.08
CA GLY A 34 -5.95 -2.81 -10.09
C GLY A 34 -6.95 -3.98 -10.09
N LYS A 35 -6.74 -4.94 -11.01
CA LYS A 35 -7.60 -6.14 -11.19
C LYS A 35 -7.91 -6.86 -9.86
N TYR A 36 -6.87 -7.19 -9.08
CA TYR A 36 -7.04 -7.90 -7.81
C TYR A 36 -7.72 -7.07 -6.72
N GLY A 37 -7.50 -5.74 -6.72
CA GLY A 37 -8.20 -4.86 -5.80
C GLY A 37 -9.71 -4.82 -6.07
N ARG A 38 -10.11 -4.79 -7.35
CA ARG A 38 -11.52 -4.87 -7.75
C ARG A 38 -12.14 -6.22 -7.40
N MET A 39 -11.42 -7.31 -7.67
CA MET A 39 -11.87 -8.67 -7.34
C MET A 39 -12.10 -8.83 -5.83
N ARG A 40 -11.15 -8.38 -5.00
CA ARG A 40 -11.29 -8.42 -3.54
C ARG A 40 -12.47 -7.57 -3.06
N ARG A 41 -12.70 -6.41 -3.67
CA ARG A 41 -13.87 -5.57 -3.36
C ARG A 41 -15.18 -6.33 -3.64
N SER A 42 -15.30 -7.00 -4.79
CA SER A 42 -16.49 -7.79 -5.14
C SER A 42 -16.70 -8.94 -4.14
N TYR A 43 -15.65 -9.70 -3.84
CA TYR A 43 -15.73 -10.79 -2.86
C TYR A 43 -16.18 -10.31 -1.48
N LEU A 44 -15.62 -9.20 -0.98
CA LEU A 44 -16.00 -8.66 0.33
C LEU A 44 -17.46 -8.18 0.35
N LYS A 45 -17.94 -7.58 -0.74
CA LYS A 45 -19.33 -7.13 -0.83
C LYS A 45 -20.32 -8.30 -0.80
N GLU A 46 -19.97 -9.40 -1.44
CA GLU A 46 -20.83 -10.58 -1.55
C GLU A 46 -20.78 -11.46 -0.30
N TYR A 47 -19.59 -11.81 0.17
CA TYR A 47 -19.39 -12.82 1.21
C TYR A 47 -19.06 -12.26 2.60
N ARG A 48 -18.56 -11.02 2.72
CA ARG A 48 -18.08 -10.44 3.99
C ARG A 48 -18.57 -9.01 4.22
N LYS A 49 -19.91 -8.83 4.22
CA LYS A 49 -20.59 -7.53 4.31
C LYS A 49 -20.15 -6.65 5.48
N ILE A 50 -19.95 -7.22 6.68
CA ILE A 50 -19.48 -6.46 7.86
C ILE A 50 -18.10 -5.84 7.60
N LEU A 51 -17.17 -6.65 7.09
CA LEU A 51 -15.81 -6.20 6.79
C LEU A 51 -15.80 -5.14 5.66
N TYR A 52 -16.65 -5.34 4.64
CA TYR A 52 -16.83 -4.36 3.57
C TYR A 52 -17.31 -3.01 4.10
N ASN A 53 -18.35 -3.00 4.94
CA ASN A 53 -18.89 -1.78 5.54
C ASN A 53 -17.86 -1.06 6.40
N ASN A 54 -17.08 -1.79 7.21
CA ASN A 54 -16.01 -1.21 8.01
C ASN A 54 -14.97 -0.51 7.12
N TYR A 55 -14.51 -1.15 6.04
CA TYR A 55 -13.54 -0.52 5.11
C TYR A 55 -14.10 0.70 4.39
N VAL A 56 -15.37 0.68 3.99
CA VAL A 56 -16.01 1.83 3.34
C VAL A 56 -16.10 3.00 4.33
N LEU A 57 -16.51 2.75 5.58
CA LEU A 57 -16.61 3.78 6.61
C LEU A 57 -15.25 4.36 6.98
N GLU A 58 -14.22 3.53 7.17
CA GLU A 58 -12.85 3.99 7.42
C GLU A 58 -12.29 4.79 6.24
N GLY A 59 -12.54 4.35 5.00
CA GLY A 59 -12.15 5.09 3.80
C GLY A 59 -12.78 6.48 3.70
N ILE A 60 -14.05 6.63 4.11
CA ILE A 60 -14.73 7.93 4.18
C ILE A 60 -14.08 8.84 5.23
N LYS A 61 -13.72 8.31 6.40
CA LYS A 61 -13.02 9.07 7.45
C LYS A 61 -11.67 9.60 6.95
N THR A 62 -10.90 8.77 6.24
CA THR A 62 -9.59 9.18 5.69
C THR A 62 -9.73 10.29 4.65
N LYS A 63 -10.71 10.19 3.73
CA LYS A 63 -10.98 11.25 2.74
C LYS A 63 -11.42 12.57 3.38
N ARG A 64 -12.27 12.53 4.41
CA ARG A 64 -12.70 13.74 5.13
C ARG A 64 -11.56 14.41 5.89
N LYS A 65 -10.62 13.63 6.45
CA LYS A 65 -9.43 14.17 7.11
C LYS A 65 -8.46 14.85 6.14
N GLN A 66 -8.38 14.39 4.88
CA GLN A 66 -7.54 15.02 3.85
C GLN A 66 -8.11 16.35 3.36
N HIS A 67 -9.43 16.56 3.39
CA HIS A 67 -10.06 17.81 2.98
C HIS A 67 -10.08 18.90 4.06
N ASN A 68 -9.92 18.52 5.33
CA ASN A 68 -9.86 19.44 6.48
C ASN A 68 -8.42 19.73 6.93
N LYS A 69 -7.44 19.58 6.04
CA LYS A 69 -6.03 19.91 6.27
C LYS A 69 -5.53 20.85 5.19
#